data_AF-A0A2I0WWN9-F1
#
_entry.id   AF-A0A2I0WWN9-F1
#
_cell.length_a   1.000
_cell.length_b   1.000
_cell.length_c   1.000
_cell.angle_alpha   90.00
_cell.angle_beta   90.00
_cell.angle_gamma   90.00
#
_symmetry.space_group_name_H-M   'P 1'
#
loop_
_entity.id
_entity.type
_entity.pdbx_description
1 polymer ?
#
loop_
_entity_poly.entity_id
_entity_poly.type
_entity_poly.pdbx_seq_one_letter_code
_entity_poly.pdbx_strand_id
1 'polypeptide(L)'
;MRTLFCNLYFLSIGSLLIGRTSEELAILEERVRLLSYTGLRVEFLSSNSLLSREPSLEVGKEGGAAFFPDDCQIDAFNTASFIEKTNQLFEYLILRRSERNGEAEAIQTSKNILYFKKALVLAAGAWSECLMRSLFVETDIVPVPVKPRKGHLIVLENFNGIQLNHGLMEVGYMDHQFASYQPVDNKQHFSSVSMTATTDMNGNLVLGNFFHACF
;
A
#
# COMPACT_ATOMS: atom_id res chain seq x y z
N MET A 1 21.11 -10.91 -14.13
CA MET A 1 20.71 -9.56 -13.67
C MET A 1 19.35 -9.55 -12.97
N ARG A 2 18.29 -10.18 -13.53
CA ARG A 2 16.97 -10.33 -12.87
C ARG A 2 16.99 -11.02 -11.49
N THR A 3 17.76 -12.09 -11.34
CA THR A 3 17.82 -12.89 -10.09
C THR A 3 18.56 -12.19 -8.94
N LEU A 4 19.47 -11.25 -9.24
CA LEU A 4 20.18 -10.46 -8.23
C LEU A 4 19.32 -9.33 -7.66
N PHE A 5 18.34 -8.83 -8.43
CA PHE A 5 17.45 -7.76 -7.98
C PHE A 5 16.41 -8.26 -6.94
N CYS A 6 15.90 -9.47 -7.14
CA CYS A 6 14.91 -10.06 -6.23
C CYS A 6 15.48 -10.30 -4.83
N ASN A 7 16.69 -10.81 -4.68
CA ASN A 7 17.22 -11.16 -3.35
C ASN A 7 17.74 -9.97 -2.52
N LEU A 8 17.94 -8.80 -3.12
CA LEU A 8 18.49 -7.63 -2.42
C LEU A 8 17.42 -6.71 -1.81
N TYR A 9 16.21 -6.70 -2.37
CA TYR A 9 15.17 -5.75 -1.98
C TYR A 9 13.82 -6.41 -1.66
N PHE A 10 13.64 -7.69 -1.98
CA PHE A 10 12.40 -8.41 -1.77
C PHE A 10 12.58 -9.53 -0.73
N LEU A 11 11.67 -9.56 0.24
CA LEU A 11 11.51 -10.65 1.19
C LEU A 11 10.31 -11.50 0.77
N SER A 12 10.57 -12.66 0.15
CA SER A 12 9.55 -13.58 -0.35
C SER A 12 9.10 -14.56 0.73
N ILE A 13 8.34 -14.06 1.70
CA ILE A 13 7.79 -14.85 2.81
C ILE A 13 6.29 -15.14 2.68
N GLY A 14 5.64 -14.66 1.61
CA GLY A 14 4.19 -14.73 1.47
C GLY A 14 3.44 -13.83 2.46
N SER A 15 2.12 -13.78 2.32
CA SER A 15 1.26 -13.00 3.20
C SER A 15 0.01 -13.76 3.65
N LEU A 16 -0.49 -13.40 4.83
CA LEU A 16 -1.70 -13.92 5.45
C LEU A 16 -2.65 -12.78 5.73
N LEU A 17 -3.84 -12.84 5.13
CA LEU A 17 -4.95 -11.95 5.44
C LEU A 17 -5.91 -12.66 6.40
N ILE A 18 -6.03 -12.15 7.62
CA ILE A 18 -6.58 -12.83 8.79
C ILE A 18 -7.98 -12.33 9.11
N GLY A 19 -8.91 -13.27 9.27
CA GLY A 19 -10.26 -13.05 9.78
C GLY A 19 -10.49 -13.83 11.07
N ARG A 20 -11.29 -13.25 11.97
CA ARG A 20 -11.59 -13.79 13.31
C ARG A 20 -13.09 -14.02 13.53
N THR A 21 -13.94 -13.48 12.65
CA THR A 21 -15.40 -13.71 12.69
C THR A 21 -15.89 -14.46 11.46
N SER A 22 -17.04 -15.13 11.58
CA SER A 22 -17.65 -15.87 10.46
C SER A 22 -17.93 -14.97 9.25
N GLU A 23 -18.26 -13.70 9.47
CA GLU A 23 -18.45 -12.71 8.41
C GLU A 23 -17.15 -12.42 7.67
N GLU A 24 -16.05 -12.21 8.40
CA GLU A 24 -14.72 -12.00 7.80
C GLU A 24 -14.25 -13.24 7.04
N LEU A 25 -14.51 -14.44 7.57
CA LEU A 25 -14.15 -15.69 6.90
C LEU A 25 -14.91 -15.85 5.57
N ALA A 26 -16.21 -15.54 5.53
CA ALA A 26 -16.99 -15.59 4.30
C ALA A 26 -16.41 -14.63 3.22
N ILE A 27 -15.96 -13.44 3.63
CA ILE A 27 -15.28 -12.48 2.73
C ILE A 27 -13.96 -13.08 2.22
N LEU A 28 -13.18 -13.71 3.09
CA LEU A 28 -11.91 -14.36 2.73
C LEU A 28 -12.12 -15.51 1.74
N GLU A 29 -13.05 -16.43 2.00
CA GLU A 29 -13.34 -17.56 1.13
C GLU A 29 -13.75 -17.12 -0.27
N GLU A 30 -14.66 -16.14 -0.37
CA GLU A 30 -15.08 -15.58 -1.66
C GLU A 30 -13.92 -14.92 -2.39
N ARG A 31 -13.04 -14.20 -1.66
CA ARG A 31 -11.84 -13.60 -2.23
C ARG A 31 -10.87 -14.65 -2.76
N VAL A 32 -10.60 -15.71 -1.99
CA VAL A 32 -9.77 -16.85 -2.40
C VAL A 32 -10.33 -17.47 -3.66
N ARG A 33 -11.65 -17.68 -3.74
CA ARG A 33 -12.34 -18.22 -4.92
C ARG A 33 -12.16 -17.32 -6.16
N LEU A 34 -12.41 -16.02 -6.03
CA LEU A 34 -12.31 -15.06 -7.13
C LEU A 34 -10.86 -14.92 -7.64
N LEU A 35 -9.90 -14.80 -6.73
CA LEU A 35 -8.49 -14.63 -7.10
C LEU A 35 -7.88 -15.93 -7.64
N SER A 36 -8.27 -17.09 -7.10
CA SER A 36 -7.90 -18.39 -7.68
C SER A 36 -8.41 -18.52 -9.12
N TYR A 37 -9.63 -18.05 -9.40
CA TYR A 37 -10.21 -18.07 -10.74
C TYR A 37 -9.43 -17.21 -11.75
N THR A 38 -8.75 -16.15 -11.31
CA THR A 38 -7.88 -15.34 -12.19
C THR A 38 -6.48 -15.92 -12.37
N GLY A 39 -6.20 -17.09 -11.77
CA GLY A 39 -4.91 -17.78 -11.86
C GLY A 39 -3.90 -17.38 -10.79
N LEU A 40 -4.28 -16.57 -9.80
CA LEU A 40 -3.43 -16.30 -8.65
C LEU A 40 -3.37 -17.51 -7.74
N ARG A 41 -2.18 -17.84 -7.24
CA ARG A 41 -2.04 -18.87 -6.20
C ARG A 41 -2.47 -18.27 -4.87
N VAL A 42 -3.61 -18.73 -4.38
CA VAL A 42 -4.15 -18.32 -3.09
C VAL A 42 -4.86 -19.51 -2.46
N GLU A 43 -4.72 -19.67 -1.15
CA GLU A 43 -5.31 -20.77 -0.38
C GLU A 43 -6.13 -20.18 0.78
N PHE A 44 -7.27 -20.79 1.12
CA PHE A 44 -7.95 -20.51 2.38
C PHE A 44 -7.43 -21.46 3.46
N LEU A 45 -6.99 -20.92 4.58
CA LEU A 45 -6.50 -21.66 5.73
C LEU A 45 -7.49 -21.55 6.89
N SER A 46 -7.99 -22.71 7.34
CA SER A 46 -8.70 -22.82 8.61
C SER A 46 -7.77 -22.55 9.80
N SER A 47 -8.34 -22.24 10.97
CA SER A 47 -7.59 -22.05 12.22
C SER A 47 -6.52 -23.13 12.48
N ASN A 48 -6.86 -24.40 12.30
CA ASN A 48 -5.91 -25.52 12.51
C ASN A 48 -4.75 -25.52 11.50
N SER A 49 -5.05 -25.25 10.23
CA SER A 49 -4.04 -25.21 9.17
C SER A 49 -3.14 -23.99 9.33
N LEU A 50 -3.73 -22.87 9.76
CA LEU A 50 -3.04 -21.62 10.05
C LEU A 50 -2.07 -21.77 11.22
N LEU A 51 -2.49 -22.40 12.33
CA LEU A 51 -1.62 -22.65 13.49
C LEU A 51 -0.35 -23.44 13.12
N SER A 52 -0.45 -24.35 12.16
CA SER A 52 0.71 -25.14 11.69
C SER A 52 1.70 -24.30 10.87
N ARG A 53 1.23 -23.24 10.20
CA ARG A 53 2.05 -22.36 9.35
C ARG A 53 2.57 -21.13 10.08
N GLU A 54 1.76 -20.59 10.99
CA GLU A 54 2.07 -19.40 11.78
C GLU A 54 1.79 -19.68 13.26
N PRO A 55 2.66 -20.42 13.96
CA PRO A 55 2.39 -20.89 15.33
C PRO A 55 2.25 -19.78 16.37
N SER A 56 2.84 -18.61 16.11
CA SER A 56 2.75 -17.45 17.01
C SER A 56 1.47 -16.62 16.82
N LEU A 57 0.60 -16.99 15.86
CA LEU A 57 -0.66 -16.29 15.58
C LEU A 57 -1.85 -17.00 16.23
N GLU A 58 -2.64 -16.27 17.01
CA GLU A 58 -3.89 -16.74 17.61
C GLU A 58 -5.11 -16.08 16.96
N VAL A 59 -5.95 -16.87 16.29
CA VAL A 59 -7.18 -16.38 15.61
C VAL A 59 -8.48 -16.89 16.24
N GLY A 60 -8.40 -17.73 17.28
CA GLY A 60 -9.56 -18.44 17.84
C GLY A 60 -10.01 -19.62 16.97
N LYS A 61 -11.02 -20.36 17.43
CA LYS A 61 -11.49 -21.59 16.75
C LYS A 61 -12.18 -21.31 15.42
N GLU A 62 -12.92 -20.21 15.36
CA GLU A 62 -13.68 -19.77 14.18
C GLU A 62 -12.86 -18.84 13.27
N GLY A 63 -11.57 -18.64 13.56
CA GLY A 63 -10.68 -17.80 12.75
C GLY A 63 -10.09 -18.53 11.54
N GLY A 64 -9.52 -17.77 10.63
CA GLY A 64 -8.88 -18.28 9.41
C GLY A 64 -8.11 -17.21 8.66
N ALA A 65 -7.52 -17.59 7.53
CA ALA A 65 -6.78 -16.65 6.70
C ALA A 65 -6.84 -16.99 5.21
N ALA A 66 -6.79 -15.97 4.34
CA ALA A 66 -6.36 -16.15 2.95
C ALA A 66 -4.83 -16.05 2.88
N PHE A 67 -4.21 -17.05 2.27
CA PHE A 67 -2.76 -17.20 2.16
C PHE A 67 -2.29 -16.93 0.73
N PHE A 68 -1.37 -16.00 0.58
CA PHE A 68 -0.76 -15.58 -0.68
C PHE A 68 0.73 -15.96 -0.68
N PRO A 69 1.10 -17.17 -1.15
CA PRO A 69 2.48 -17.66 -1.11
C PRO A 69 3.45 -16.87 -1.99
N ASP A 70 2.94 -16.18 -3.01
CA ASP A 70 3.75 -15.41 -3.96
C ASP A 70 3.96 -13.95 -3.55
N ASP A 71 3.33 -13.51 -2.46
CA ASP A 71 3.51 -12.17 -1.95
C ASP A 71 4.93 -11.96 -1.40
N CYS A 72 5.41 -10.74 -1.55
CA CYS A 72 6.72 -10.33 -1.08
C CYS A 72 6.65 -8.94 -0.46
N GLN A 73 7.58 -8.71 0.46
CA GLN A 73 7.77 -7.40 1.07
C GLN A 73 8.95 -6.72 0.41
N ILE A 74 8.86 -5.40 0.32
CA ILE A 74 9.83 -4.58 -0.37
C ILE A 74 10.38 -3.57 0.62
N ASP A 75 11.71 -3.46 0.68
CA ASP A 75 12.34 -2.30 1.29
C ASP A 75 12.12 -1.09 0.39
N ALA A 76 11.13 -0.27 0.73
CA ALA A 76 10.73 0.88 -0.06
C ALA A 76 11.87 1.91 -0.20
N PHE A 77 12.66 2.13 0.85
CA PHE A 77 13.74 3.13 0.84
C PHE A 77 14.87 2.70 -0.09
N ASN A 78 15.31 1.45 0.06
CA ASN A 78 16.38 0.90 -0.76
C ASN A 78 15.94 0.74 -2.23
N THR A 79 14.68 0.38 -2.47
CA THR A 79 14.10 0.30 -3.81
C THR A 79 14.02 1.68 -4.47
N ALA A 80 13.54 2.71 -3.75
CA ALA A 80 13.52 4.08 -4.24
C ALA A 80 14.93 4.58 -4.56
N SER A 81 15.87 4.41 -3.61
CA SER A 81 17.28 4.78 -3.79
C SER A 81 17.91 4.09 -5.00
N PHE A 82 17.56 2.83 -5.27
CA PHE A 82 18.03 2.12 -6.46
C PHE A 82 17.49 2.75 -7.75
N ILE A 83 16.19 3.04 -7.81
CA ILE A 83 15.53 3.66 -8.98
C ILE A 83 16.10 5.06 -9.23
N GLU A 84 16.35 5.82 -8.16
CA GLU A 84 16.89 7.18 -8.21
C GLU A 84 18.29 7.26 -8.83
N LYS A 85 19.14 6.23 -8.67
CA LYS A 85 20.50 6.22 -9.26
C LYS A 85 20.51 6.44 -10.77
N THR A 86 19.41 6.12 -11.45
CA THR A 86 19.26 6.30 -12.90
C THR A 86 18.43 7.52 -13.30
N ASN A 87 17.93 8.29 -12.33
CA ASN A 87 17.05 9.43 -12.56
C ASN A 87 17.74 10.77 -12.29
N GLN A 88 17.35 11.79 -13.05
CA GLN A 88 17.72 13.17 -12.76
C GLN A 88 16.72 13.77 -11.77
N LEU A 89 17.21 14.20 -10.61
CA LEU A 89 16.41 14.84 -9.57
C LEU A 89 16.42 16.36 -9.74
N PHE A 90 15.23 16.96 -9.67
CA PHE A 90 15.03 18.39 -9.78
C PHE A 90 14.15 18.89 -8.63
N GLU A 91 14.56 19.99 -8.04
CA GLU A 91 13.80 20.69 -7.00
C GLU A 91 13.16 21.95 -7.58
N TYR A 92 12.10 22.42 -6.93
CA TYR A 92 11.35 23.64 -7.27
C TYR A 92 10.76 23.62 -8.69
N LEU A 93 9.49 23.22 -8.82
CA LEU A 93 8.85 23.02 -10.12
C LEU A 93 7.80 24.10 -10.40
N ILE A 94 7.97 24.85 -11.48
CA ILE A 94 6.97 25.79 -12.01
C ILE A 94 6.53 25.32 -13.39
N LEU A 95 5.21 25.27 -13.61
CA LEU A 95 4.65 24.97 -14.92
C LEU A 95 4.82 26.15 -15.88
N ARG A 96 5.45 25.90 -17.02
CA ARG A 96 5.56 26.87 -18.12
C ARG A 96 4.56 26.52 -19.21
N ARG A 97 3.80 27.53 -19.61
CA ARG A 97 2.78 27.45 -20.65
C ARG A 97 3.23 28.20 -21.88
N SER A 98 2.91 27.66 -23.05
CA SER A 98 3.14 28.28 -24.34
C SER A 98 2.37 29.58 -24.45
N GLU A 99 3.04 30.65 -24.87
CA GLU A 99 2.41 31.95 -25.12
C GLU A 99 1.41 31.89 -26.30
N ARG A 100 1.50 30.87 -27.17
CA ARG A 100 0.66 30.77 -28.38
C ARG A 100 -0.71 30.17 -28.11
N ASN A 101 -0.80 29.19 -27.22
CA ASN A 101 -2.02 28.42 -26.98
C ASN A 101 -2.35 28.19 -25.50
N GLY A 102 -1.51 28.67 -24.57
CA GLY A 102 -1.73 28.51 -23.13
C GLY A 102 -1.54 27.08 -22.60
N GLU A 103 -1.16 26.14 -23.46
CA GLU A 103 -0.90 24.76 -23.07
C GLU A 103 0.41 24.64 -22.32
N ALA A 104 0.46 23.73 -21.35
CA ALA A 104 1.69 23.43 -20.65
C ALA A 104 2.68 22.77 -21.62
N GLU A 105 3.92 23.28 -21.68
CA GLU A 105 4.96 22.76 -22.59
C GLU A 105 6.28 22.43 -21.87
N ALA A 106 6.49 22.98 -20.68
CA ALA A 106 7.71 22.75 -19.91
C ALA A 106 7.50 22.87 -18.41
N ILE A 107 8.48 22.34 -17.67
CA ILE A 107 8.66 22.58 -16.24
C ILE A 107 9.96 23.36 -16.06
N GLN A 108 9.86 24.52 -15.42
CA GLN A 108 11.03 25.22 -14.93
C GLN A 108 11.43 24.65 -13.58
N THR A 109 12.70 24.26 -13.47
CA THR A 109 13.33 23.81 -12.24
C THR A 109 14.22 24.91 -11.66
N SER A 110 14.81 24.68 -10.48
CA SER A 110 15.87 25.57 -9.96
C SER A 110 17.12 25.66 -10.85
N LYS A 111 17.36 24.67 -11.73
CA LYS A 111 18.60 24.55 -12.53
C LYS A 111 18.40 24.82 -14.01
N ASN A 112 17.26 24.43 -14.57
CA ASN A 112 17.01 24.44 -16.02
C ASN A 112 15.52 24.42 -16.35
N ILE A 113 15.19 24.52 -17.63
CA ILE A 113 13.84 24.34 -18.16
C ILE A 113 13.79 22.99 -18.88
N LEU A 114 12.81 22.17 -18.50
CA LEU A 114 12.59 20.83 -19.04
C LEU A 114 11.33 20.84 -19.91
N TYR A 115 11.53 20.79 -21.24
CA TYR A 115 10.43 20.70 -22.20
C TYR A 115 9.95 19.26 -22.35
N PHE A 116 8.64 19.05 -22.30
CA PHE A 116 8.04 17.73 -22.53
C PHE A 116 7.36 17.68 -23.90
N LYS A 117 7.52 16.54 -24.60
CA LYS A 117 7.02 16.38 -25.98
C LYS A 117 5.60 15.81 -26.07
N LYS A 118 5.13 15.13 -25.03
CA LYS A 118 3.88 14.33 -25.08
C LYS A 118 2.99 14.56 -23.89
N ALA A 119 3.53 14.40 -22.69
CA ALA A 119 2.74 14.46 -21.46
C ALA A 119 3.61 14.85 -20.28
N LEU A 120 2.96 15.45 -19.30
CA LEU A 120 3.45 15.61 -17.94
C LEU A 120 2.74 14.61 -17.05
N VAL A 121 3.48 13.79 -16.30
CA VAL A 121 2.92 12.82 -15.35
C VAL A 121 3.13 13.34 -13.95
N LEU A 122 2.02 13.47 -13.21
CA LEU A 122 2.06 13.81 -11.80
C LEU A 122 1.98 12.53 -10.95
N ALA A 123 3.08 12.19 -10.29
CA ALA A 123 3.20 11.02 -9.42
C ALA A 123 3.55 11.42 -7.97
N ALA A 124 2.92 12.49 -7.46
CA ALA A 124 3.27 13.10 -6.17
C ALA A 124 2.51 12.51 -4.96
N GLY A 125 1.95 11.30 -5.09
CA GLY A 125 1.24 10.61 -4.01
C GLY A 125 0.15 11.48 -3.36
N ALA A 126 0.13 11.53 -2.02
CA ALA A 126 -0.84 12.29 -1.24
C ALA A 126 -0.76 13.81 -1.43
N TRP A 127 0.30 14.32 -2.04
CA TRP A 127 0.48 15.75 -2.36
C TRP A 127 0.01 16.11 -3.76
N SER A 128 -0.49 15.15 -4.55
CA SER A 128 -0.91 15.39 -5.93
C SER A 128 -1.98 16.47 -6.03
N GLU A 129 -2.99 16.48 -5.15
CA GLU A 129 -4.01 17.53 -5.16
C GLU A 129 -3.39 18.92 -4.91
N CYS A 130 -2.52 19.03 -3.90
CA CYS A 130 -1.84 20.29 -3.56
C CYS A 130 -0.98 20.79 -4.73
N LEU A 131 -0.21 19.89 -5.35
CA LEU A 131 0.67 20.22 -6.47
C LEU A 131 -0.13 20.53 -7.74
N MET A 132 -1.27 19.89 -7.97
CA MET A 132 -2.15 20.26 -9.07
C MET A 132 -2.72 21.65 -8.90
N ARG A 133 -3.22 21.98 -7.71
CA ARG A 133 -3.77 23.32 -7.44
C ARG A 133 -2.73 24.41 -7.62
N SER A 134 -1.47 24.17 -7.27
CA SER A 134 -0.40 25.17 -7.45
C SER A 134 0.08 25.30 -8.91
N LEU A 135 0.12 24.22 -9.68
CA LEU A 135 0.58 24.24 -11.08
C LEU A 135 -0.53 24.62 -12.08
N PHE A 136 -1.80 24.42 -11.72
CA PHE A 136 -2.93 24.52 -12.64
C PHE A 136 -4.06 25.43 -12.10
N VAL A 137 -3.68 26.53 -11.44
CA VAL A 137 -4.57 27.51 -10.78
C VAL A 137 -5.73 28.01 -11.66
N GLU A 138 -5.55 28.08 -12.98
CA GLU A 138 -6.46 28.73 -13.93
C GLU A 138 -7.22 27.75 -14.85
N THR A 139 -7.32 26.47 -14.47
CA THR A 139 -7.97 25.46 -15.31
C THR A 139 -9.10 24.76 -14.57
N ASP A 140 -10.17 24.40 -15.29
CA ASP A 140 -11.32 23.63 -14.80
C ASP A 140 -10.96 22.14 -14.56
N ILE A 141 -9.82 21.88 -13.91
CA ILE A 141 -9.37 20.53 -13.63
C ILE A 141 -10.09 20.00 -12.40
N VAL A 142 -10.68 18.82 -12.55
CA VAL A 142 -11.31 18.06 -11.47
C VAL A 142 -10.26 17.76 -10.39
N PRO A 143 -10.51 18.08 -9.12
CA PRO A 143 -9.58 17.77 -8.04
C PRO A 143 -9.36 16.25 -7.94
N VAL A 144 -8.11 15.85 -7.72
CA VAL A 144 -7.77 14.45 -7.45
C VAL A 144 -8.24 14.12 -6.03
N PRO A 145 -9.16 13.13 -5.85
CA PRO A 145 -9.79 12.86 -4.56
C PRO A 145 -8.86 12.05 -3.64
N VAL A 146 -7.67 12.58 -3.34
CA VAL A 146 -6.66 11.93 -2.50
C VAL A 146 -6.30 12.85 -1.35
N LYS A 147 -6.40 12.33 -0.12
CA LYS A 147 -6.01 13.03 1.11
C LYS A 147 -4.92 12.26 1.84
N PRO A 148 -3.94 12.93 2.46
CA PRO A 148 -2.99 12.28 3.36
C PRO A 148 -3.72 11.62 4.53
N ARG A 149 -3.30 10.41 4.90
CA ARG A 149 -3.80 9.70 6.08
C ARG A 149 -2.64 9.33 6.99
N LYS A 150 -2.86 9.46 8.29
CA LYS A 150 -1.88 9.08 9.30
C LYS A 150 -1.95 7.57 9.55
N GLY A 151 -0.81 6.90 9.45
CA GLY A 151 -0.57 5.56 9.98
C GLY A 151 0.62 5.61 10.95
N HIS A 152 0.73 4.62 11.83
CA HIS A 152 1.90 4.46 12.69
C HIS A 152 2.57 3.13 12.38
N LEU A 153 3.89 3.13 12.50
CA LEU A 153 4.72 1.95 12.33
C LEU A 153 5.68 1.90 13.51
N ILE A 154 5.69 0.76 14.18
CA ILE A 154 6.57 0.46 15.32
C ILE A 154 7.56 -0.59 14.84
N VAL A 155 8.85 -0.30 14.96
CA VAL A 155 9.93 -1.26 14.70
C VAL A 155 10.51 -1.68 16.03
N LEU A 156 10.55 -2.98 16.27
CA LEU A 156 11.17 -3.60 17.43
C LEU A 156 12.46 -4.28 16.98
N GLU A 157 13.59 -3.66 17.34
CA GLU A 157 14.92 -4.15 17.03
C GLU A 157 15.36 -5.21 18.05
N ASN A 158 16.12 -6.22 17.60
CA ASN A 158 16.65 -7.29 18.45
C ASN A 158 15.59 -8.03 19.30
N PHE A 159 14.34 -8.04 18.83
CA PHE A 159 13.25 -8.71 19.51
C PHE A 159 13.12 -10.16 19.03
N ASN A 160 13.16 -11.13 19.95
CA ASN A 160 13.07 -12.56 19.66
C ASN A 160 11.90 -13.26 20.38
N GLY A 161 10.96 -12.49 20.94
CA GLY A 161 9.82 -13.04 21.68
C GLY A 161 8.70 -13.62 20.80
N ILE A 162 8.65 -13.23 19.53
CA ILE A 162 7.67 -13.69 18.54
C ILE A 162 8.41 -13.90 17.23
N GLN A 163 8.16 -15.04 16.58
CA GLN A 163 8.66 -15.32 15.24
C GLN A 163 7.49 -15.26 14.26
N LEU A 164 7.64 -14.46 13.21
CA LEU A 164 6.68 -14.40 12.12
C LEU A 164 7.27 -15.12 10.91
N ASN A 165 6.50 -16.05 10.34
CA ASN A 165 6.89 -16.75 9.12
C ASN A 165 6.39 -16.05 7.86
N HIS A 166 5.35 -15.24 7.97
CA HIS A 166 4.71 -14.52 6.85
C HIS A 166 4.38 -13.07 7.23
N GLY A 167 4.10 -12.23 6.23
CA GLY A 167 3.50 -10.93 6.46
C GLY A 167 2.03 -11.06 6.86
N LEU A 168 1.63 -10.51 7.99
CA LEU A 168 0.29 -10.63 8.56
C LEU A 168 -0.50 -9.34 8.38
N MET A 169 -1.78 -9.47 8.04
CA MET A 169 -2.70 -8.34 7.88
C MET A 169 -4.11 -8.74 8.30
N GLU A 170 -4.82 -7.87 9.03
CA GLU A 170 -6.23 -8.12 9.37
C GLU A 170 -7.18 -7.79 8.20
N VAL A 171 -8.30 -8.51 8.08
CA VAL A 171 -9.31 -8.28 7.03
C VAL A 171 -9.82 -6.83 7.01
N GLY A 172 -9.99 -6.19 8.17
CA GLY A 172 -10.42 -4.79 8.25
C GLY A 172 -9.48 -3.79 7.53
N TYR A 173 -8.26 -4.21 7.18
CA TYR A 173 -7.38 -3.43 6.30
C TYR A 173 -7.98 -3.24 4.90
N MET A 174 -8.84 -4.15 4.46
CA MET A 174 -9.45 -4.13 3.13
C MET A 174 -10.71 -3.27 3.00
N ASP A 175 -11.32 -2.82 4.10
CA ASP A 175 -12.58 -2.07 4.09
C ASP A 175 -12.53 -0.77 3.24
N HIS A 176 -11.32 -0.36 2.85
CA HIS A 176 -11.05 0.73 1.91
C HIS A 176 -11.54 0.49 0.47
N GLN A 177 -11.73 -0.76 0.03
CA GLN A 177 -12.28 -1.03 -1.32
C GLN A 177 -13.81 -1.03 -1.36
N PHE A 178 -14.49 -1.26 -0.24
CA PHE A 178 -15.95 -1.39 -0.17
C PHE A 178 -16.67 -0.13 0.32
N ALA A 179 -15.99 0.77 1.03
CA ALA A 179 -16.56 2.04 1.47
C ALA A 179 -16.91 3.02 0.33
N SER A 180 -16.47 2.76 -0.90
CA SER A 180 -16.80 3.55 -2.10
C SER A 180 -18.12 3.17 -2.77
N TYR A 181 -18.81 2.12 -2.30
CA TYR A 181 -20.04 1.59 -2.94
C TYR A 181 -21.32 1.65 -2.11
N GLN A 182 -21.26 2.12 -0.85
CA GLN A 182 -22.45 2.15 0.01
C GLN A 182 -23.04 3.56 0.13
N PRO A 183 -24.37 3.75 -0.07
CA PRO A 183 -25.05 5.00 0.21
C PRO A 183 -24.90 5.37 1.69
N VAL A 184 -24.71 6.65 1.94
CA VAL A 184 -24.51 7.23 3.27
C VAL A 184 -25.83 7.19 4.04
N ASP A 185 -26.13 6.09 4.72
CA ASP A 185 -27.08 6.12 5.83
C ASP A 185 -26.69 5.11 6.91
N ASN A 186 -26.60 5.60 8.15
CA ASN A 186 -26.14 4.95 9.38
C ASN A 186 -24.63 4.72 9.55
N LYS A 187 -23.86 5.82 9.66
CA LYS A 187 -22.50 5.75 10.24
C LYS A 187 -22.54 5.91 11.76
N GLN A 188 -22.70 4.80 12.49
CA GLN A 188 -21.98 4.68 13.75
C GLN A 188 -20.49 4.62 13.36
N HIS A 189 -19.82 5.76 13.47
CA HIS A 189 -18.39 5.88 13.23
C HIS A 189 -17.61 5.15 14.33
N PHE A 190 -17.59 3.83 14.30
CA PHE A 190 -16.60 3.08 15.05
C PHE A 190 -15.26 3.32 14.35
N SER A 191 -14.35 4.00 15.05
CA SER A 191 -12.95 4.04 14.65
C SER A 191 -12.41 2.64 14.80
N SER A 192 -12.43 1.85 13.72
CA SER A 192 -11.68 0.61 13.68
C SER A 192 -10.19 0.92 13.53
N VAL A 193 -9.35 0.07 14.09
CA VAL A 193 -7.91 0.08 13.86
C VAL A 193 -7.61 -1.28 13.25
N SER A 194 -6.99 -1.28 12.08
CA SER A 194 -6.52 -2.51 11.46
C SER A 194 -5.00 -2.58 11.59
N MET A 195 -4.50 -3.76 11.89
CA MET A 195 -3.09 -4.01 12.15
C MET A 195 -2.45 -4.83 11.03
N THR A 196 -1.15 -4.59 10.89
CA THR A 196 -0.23 -5.37 10.07
C THR A 196 0.97 -5.74 10.93
N ALA A 197 1.52 -6.93 10.74
CA ALA A 197 2.71 -7.38 11.43
C ALA A 197 3.62 -8.12 10.47
N THR A 198 4.91 -7.81 10.47
CA THR A 198 5.88 -8.49 9.61
C THR A 198 7.31 -8.33 10.10
N THR A 199 8.28 -8.87 9.38
CA THR A 199 9.70 -8.61 9.57
C THR A 199 10.27 -7.76 8.43
N ASP A 200 11.21 -6.86 8.75
CA ASP A 200 11.98 -6.14 7.73
C ASP A 200 13.14 -7.01 7.19
N MET A 201 13.89 -6.46 6.23
CA MET A 201 15.05 -7.15 5.62
C MET A 201 16.18 -7.46 6.62
N ASN A 202 16.21 -6.81 7.79
CA ASN A 202 17.17 -7.05 8.87
C ASN A 202 16.63 -8.03 9.92
N GLY A 203 15.39 -8.50 9.77
CA GLY A 203 14.72 -9.38 10.73
C GLY A 203 14.09 -8.66 11.92
N ASN A 204 13.98 -7.33 11.89
CA ASN A 204 13.28 -6.59 12.94
C ASN A 204 11.78 -6.78 12.82
N LEU A 205 11.07 -6.89 13.94
CA LEU A 205 9.61 -6.97 13.95
C LEU A 205 9.00 -5.60 13.68
N VAL A 206 8.15 -5.51 12.67
CA VAL A 206 7.47 -4.30 12.22
C VAL A 206 5.96 -4.46 12.45
N LEU A 207 5.38 -3.58 13.25
CA LEU A 207 3.95 -3.51 13.51
C LEU A 207 3.39 -2.21 12.93
N GLY A 208 2.45 -2.31 12.00
CA GLY A 208 1.79 -1.16 11.39
C GLY A 208 0.33 -1.06 11.80
N ASN A 209 -0.18 0.17 11.96
CA ASN A 209 -1.60 0.41 12.16
C ASN A 209 -2.16 1.45 11.21
N PHE A 210 -3.47 1.33 10.97
CA PHE A 210 -4.24 2.24 10.15
C PHE A 210 -5.51 2.66 10.89
N PHE A 211 -5.65 3.96 11.14
CA PHE A 211 -6.80 4.52 11.85
C PHE A 211 -7.95 4.82 10.89
N HIS A 212 -9.10 4.17 11.06
CA HIS A 212 -10.32 4.44 10.30
C HIS A 212 -11.05 5.69 10.87
N ALA A 213 -10.44 6.85 10.68
CA ALA A 213 -11.07 8.15 10.90
C ALA A 213 -10.94 8.99 9.64
N CYS A 214 -12.07 9.24 8.96
CA CYS A 214 -12.14 10.30 7.97
C CYS A 214 -12.11 11.64 8.73
N PHE A 215 -11.06 12.44 8.51
CA PHE A 215 -11.06 13.86 8.83
C PHE A 215 -11.50 14.69 7.61
#